data_AF-A0A939R7A7-F1
#
_entry.id   AF-A0A939R7A7-F1
#
_cell.length_a   1.000
_cell.length_b   1.000
_cell.length_c   1.000
_cell.angle_alpha   90.00
_cell.angle_beta   90.00
_cell.angle_gamma   90.00
#
_symmetry.space_group_name_H-M   'P 1'
#
loop_
_entity.id
_entity.type
_entity.pdbx_description
1 polymer ?
#
loop_
_entity_poly.entity_id
_entity_poly.type
_entity_poly.pdbx_seq_one_letter_code
_entity_poly.pdbx_strand_id
1 'polypeptide(L)'
;MKKILSLVLALCLVLSLCACNKKTEEPKTDNTQTSTDTGKKDDTTAKADGYEIALVTDVGNIDDKSFNQGAWEGVKKYAEDNKKTYNYYRPSEDSTEARVETIKQAIDKGAKVVVCPGYLFEDAIYEVQDAYSSVQFLLLDGEPHTADYAT
;
A
#
# COMPACT_ATOMS: atom_id res chain seq x y z
N MET A 1 32.04 -22.92 43.79
CA MET A 1 30.64 -22.62 44.20
C MET A 1 29.89 -21.66 43.28
N LYS A 2 30.53 -20.89 42.37
CA LYS A 2 29.81 -20.12 41.33
C LYS A 2 29.53 -20.89 40.02
N LYS A 3 30.18 -22.04 39.82
CA LYS A 3 30.01 -22.88 38.60
C LYS A 3 28.98 -24.01 38.75
N ILE A 4 28.50 -24.29 39.96
CA ILE A 4 27.51 -25.35 40.23
C ILE A 4 26.08 -24.77 40.19
N LEU A 5 25.92 -23.46 40.44
CA LEU A 5 24.63 -22.78 40.35
C LEU A 5 24.17 -22.56 38.89
N SER A 6 25.11 -22.39 37.94
CA SER A 6 24.80 -22.26 36.51
C SER A 6 24.41 -23.58 35.83
N LEU A 7 24.69 -24.74 36.44
CA LEU A 7 24.38 -26.05 35.86
C LEU A 7 22.94 -26.50 36.14
N VAL A 8 22.30 -25.97 37.19
CA VAL A 8 20.94 -26.35 37.60
C VAL A 8 19.87 -25.53 36.86
N LEU A 9 20.16 -24.28 36.45
CA LEU A 9 19.21 -23.45 35.71
C LEU A 9 19.08 -23.84 34.22
N ALA A 10 20.08 -24.56 33.69
CA ALA A 10 20.09 -25.03 32.30
C ALA A 10 19.28 -26.33 32.06
N LEU A 11 18.85 -27.02 33.13
CA LEU A 11 18.18 -28.32 33.01
C LEU A 11 16.64 -28.22 32.86
N CYS A 12 16.05 -27.04 33.07
CA CYS A 12 14.58 -26.87 33.06
C CYS A 12 13.96 -26.52 31.70
N LEU A 13 14.74 -26.43 30.61
CA LEU A 13 14.24 -25.93 29.32
C LEU A 13 14.22 -26.96 28.18
N VAL A 14 14.45 -28.25 28.45
CA VAL A 14 14.66 -29.27 27.40
C VAL A 14 13.55 -30.33 27.28
N LEU A 15 12.32 -30.04 27.72
CA LEU A 15 11.16 -30.93 27.53
C LEU A 15 10.11 -30.33 26.59
N SER A 16 10.49 -30.04 25.34
CA SER A 16 9.51 -29.76 24.28
C SER A 16 10.04 -30.10 22.89
N LEU A 17 10.35 -31.38 22.63
CA LEU A 17 10.43 -31.89 21.26
C LEU A 17 9.50 -33.08 21.11
N CYS A 18 8.45 -32.90 20.29
CA CYS A 18 7.86 -33.95 19.46
C CYS A 18 6.98 -33.28 18.38
N ALA A 19 7.58 -32.94 17.23
CA ALA A 19 7.00 -33.12 15.90
C ALA A 19 8.02 -32.74 14.81
N CYS A 20 8.59 -33.77 14.21
CA CYS A 20 9.26 -33.86 12.91
C CYS A 20 8.60 -32.96 11.83
N ASN A 21 9.27 -32.37 10.83
CA ASN A 21 10.23 -32.95 9.89
C ASN A 21 10.84 -31.85 8.98
N LYS A 22 12.16 -31.93 8.71
CA LYS A 22 12.95 -31.52 7.49
C LYS A 22 12.52 -30.22 6.74
N LYS A 23 13.36 -29.22 6.46
CA LYS A 23 14.76 -29.23 5.97
C LYS A 23 15.29 -27.77 6.04
N THR A 24 16.52 -27.58 6.52
CA THR A 24 17.25 -26.30 6.49
C THR A 24 17.75 -25.97 5.08
N GLU A 25 17.43 -24.78 4.57
CA GLU A 25 18.32 -23.91 3.75
C GLU A 25 17.92 -22.44 3.98
N GLU A 26 18.84 -21.60 4.45
CA GLU A 26 18.84 -20.14 4.33
C GLU A 26 20.05 -19.74 3.45
N PRO A 27 20.12 -18.53 2.85
CA PRO A 27 19.07 -17.58 2.48
C PRO A 27 19.07 -17.31 0.96
N LYS A 28 17.91 -17.06 0.36
CA LYS A 28 17.82 -16.59 -1.03
C LYS A 28 17.92 -15.07 -1.08
N THR A 29 18.99 -14.58 -1.68
CA THR A 29 18.90 -13.43 -2.59
C THR A 29 18.10 -13.89 -3.79
N ASP A 30 16.88 -13.42 -3.97
CA ASP A 30 16.26 -13.41 -5.29
C ASP A 30 15.29 -12.25 -5.41
N ASN A 31 15.50 -11.53 -6.49
CA ASN A 31 14.87 -10.28 -6.87
C ASN A 31 13.73 -10.67 -7.81
N THR A 32 12.58 -11.08 -7.27
CA THR A 32 11.30 -11.22 -7.98
C THR A 32 10.22 -11.52 -6.93
N GLN A 33 9.35 -10.55 -6.63
CA GLN A 33 8.05 -10.87 -6.04
C GLN A 33 7.08 -9.72 -6.32
N THR A 34 6.35 -9.84 -7.43
CA THR A 34 4.95 -10.27 -7.44
C THR A 34 4.04 -9.09 -7.22
N SER A 35 3.35 -8.70 -8.30
CA SER A 35 2.04 -8.06 -8.26
C SER A 35 1.13 -8.93 -7.39
N THR A 36 1.15 -8.70 -6.08
CA THR A 36 0.23 -9.34 -5.15
C THR A 36 -1.07 -8.58 -5.20
N ASP A 37 -1.99 -9.13 -5.98
CA ASP A 37 -3.38 -9.27 -5.57
C ASP A 37 -3.40 -9.89 -4.16
N THR A 38 -3.32 -9.03 -3.15
CA THR A 38 -3.66 -9.38 -1.77
C THR A 38 -4.88 -8.57 -1.38
N GLY A 39 -6.03 -9.01 -1.91
CA GLY A 39 -7.29 -8.92 -1.20
C GLY A 39 -7.18 -9.59 0.16
N LYS A 40 -6.67 -8.85 1.15
CA LYS A 40 -7.00 -9.10 2.54
C LYS A 40 -8.49 -8.78 2.67
N LYS A 41 -9.27 -9.82 2.92
CA LYS A 41 -10.71 -9.81 3.15
C LYS A 41 -11.03 -8.91 4.35
N ASP A 42 -11.14 -7.61 4.09
CA ASP A 42 -11.83 -6.65 4.92
C ASP A 42 -13.02 -6.19 4.09
N ASP A 43 -14.20 -6.23 4.69
CA ASP A 43 -15.54 -6.38 4.09
C ASP A 43 -15.84 -5.41 2.93
N THR A 44 -15.23 -5.66 1.77
CA THR A 44 -15.41 -4.89 0.55
C THR A 44 -16.55 -5.53 -0.20
N THR A 45 -17.66 -4.81 -0.29
CA THR A 45 -18.77 -5.17 -1.19
C THR A 45 -18.27 -5.02 -2.64
N ALA A 46 -17.48 -5.99 -3.12
CA ALA A 46 -16.97 -6.02 -4.48
C ALA A 46 -18.16 -6.16 -5.44
N LYS A 47 -18.63 -5.03 -5.96
CA LYS A 47 -19.53 -4.99 -7.10
C LYS A 47 -18.70 -5.26 -8.36
N ALA A 48 -19.32 -5.86 -9.37
CA ALA A 48 -18.69 -6.23 -10.65
C ALA A 48 -18.09 -5.04 -11.45
N ASP A 49 -18.18 -3.81 -10.93
CA ASP A 49 -17.88 -2.55 -11.61
C ASP A 49 -16.59 -1.87 -11.10
N GLY A 50 -15.76 -2.57 -10.31
CA GLY A 50 -14.52 -2.00 -9.78
C GLY A 50 -14.66 -1.17 -8.49
N TYR A 51 -13.63 -0.42 -8.11
CA TYR A 51 -13.59 0.38 -6.88
C TYR A 51 -13.86 1.86 -7.17
N GLU A 52 -14.91 2.46 -6.59
CA GLU A 52 -15.30 3.86 -6.85
C GLU A 52 -14.27 4.88 -6.33
N ILE A 53 -13.60 4.60 -5.21
CA ILE A 53 -12.57 5.45 -4.62
C ILE A 53 -11.24 4.69 -4.57
N ALA A 54 -10.19 5.24 -5.15
CA ALA A 54 -8.86 4.68 -5.10
C ALA A 54 -7.91 5.62 -4.37
N LEU A 55 -7.07 5.09 -3.47
CA LEU A 55 -5.89 5.80 -2.98
C LEU A 55 -4.65 5.25 -3.70
N VAL A 56 -3.78 6.12 -4.20
CA VAL A 56 -2.45 5.72 -4.72
C VAL A 56 -1.40 6.22 -3.74
N THR A 57 -0.60 5.34 -3.13
CA THR A 57 0.45 5.78 -2.18
C THR A 57 1.66 6.35 -2.91
N ASP A 58 2.45 7.17 -2.23
CA ASP A 58 3.67 7.81 -2.76
C ASP A 58 4.89 6.87 -2.86
N VAL A 59 4.66 5.55 -3.02
CA VAL A 59 5.56 4.40 -2.78
C VAL A 59 5.67 3.91 -1.34
N GLY A 60 5.22 4.69 -0.37
CA GLY A 60 5.07 4.25 1.02
C GLY A 60 4.04 3.12 1.16
N ASN A 61 4.09 2.44 2.32
CA ASN A 61 3.09 1.44 2.67
C ASN A 61 1.88 2.10 3.33
N ILE A 62 0.73 1.44 3.23
CA ILE A 62 -0.53 1.91 3.80
C ILE A 62 -0.59 1.82 5.34
N ASP A 63 0.39 1.15 5.96
CA ASP A 63 0.50 0.94 7.40
C ASP A 63 1.76 1.58 8.01
N ASP A 64 2.28 2.60 7.32
CA ASP A 64 3.51 3.35 7.64
C ASP A 64 3.51 4.12 8.97
N LYS A 65 2.41 4.07 9.74
CA LYS A 65 2.22 4.82 11.01
C LYS A 65 2.38 6.33 10.83
N SER A 66 2.16 6.81 9.61
CA SER A 66 2.43 8.17 9.19
C SER A 66 1.37 8.62 8.17
N PHE A 67 1.80 9.42 7.21
CA PHE A 67 0.94 10.14 6.28
C PHE A 67 0.08 9.23 5.39
N ASN A 68 0.64 8.15 4.82
CA ASN A 68 -0.14 7.25 3.95
C ASN A 68 -1.22 6.51 4.75
N GLN A 69 -0.90 6.05 5.96
CA GLN A 69 -1.89 5.40 6.82
C GLN A 69 -3.02 6.37 7.19
N GLY A 70 -2.70 7.61 7.55
CA GLY A 70 -3.72 8.61 7.87
C GLY A 70 -4.65 8.92 6.70
N ALA A 71 -4.11 9.09 5.50
CA ALA A 71 -4.90 9.29 4.28
C ALA A 71 -5.81 8.08 3.99
N TRP A 72 -5.29 6.86 4.13
CA TRP A 72 -6.05 5.64 3.92
C TRP A 72 -7.19 5.44 4.90
N GLU A 73 -6.95 5.67 6.19
CA GLU A 73 -7.98 5.55 7.21
C GLU A 73 -9.12 6.55 6.95
N GLY A 74 -8.80 7.75 6.45
CA GLY A 74 -9.78 8.74 6.00
C GLY A 74 -10.62 8.25 4.82
N VAL A 75 -9.98 7.71 3.77
CA VAL A 75 -10.66 7.13 2.60
C VAL A 75 -11.55 5.97 3.01
N LYS A 76 -11.02 5.03 3.79
CA LYS A 76 -11.75 3.87 4.31
C LYS A 76 -12.99 4.31 5.08
N LYS A 77 -12.82 5.22 6.04
CA LYS A 77 -13.92 5.73 6.86
C LYS A 77 -15.00 6.40 6.00
N TYR A 78 -14.61 7.29 5.08
CA TYR A 78 -15.56 7.95 4.20
C TYR A 78 -16.33 6.95 3.34
N ALA A 79 -15.62 5.98 2.76
CA ALA A 79 -16.22 5.00 1.88
C ALA A 79 -17.22 4.10 2.62
N GLU A 80 -16.89 3.65 3.83
CA GLU A 80 -17.78 2.86 4.69
C GLU A 80 -19.03 3.64 5.10
N ASP A 81 -18.87 4.89 5.57
CA ASP A 81 -19.99 5.75 5.98
C ASP A 81 -20.95 6.03 4.82
N ASN A 82 -20.44 6.06 3.58
CA ASN A 82 -21.20 6.41 2.37
C ASN A 82 -21.51 5.22 1.46
N LYS A 83 -21.22 3.99 1.90
CA LYS A 83 -21.45 2.74 1.15
C LYS A 83 -20.82 2.75 -0.24
N LYS A 84 -19.59 3.25 -0.33
CA LYS A 84 -18.77 3.30 -1.55
C LYS A 84 -17.77 2.15 -1.56
N THR A 85 -17.46 1.65 -2.76
CA THR A 85 -16.35 0.69 -2.91
C THR A 85 -15.04 1.45 -2.95
N TYR A 86 -14.02 0.90 -2.28
CA TYR A 86 -12.73 1.57 -2.14
C TYR A 86 -11.58 0.57 -2.17
N ASN A 87 -10.42 1.00 -2.65
CA ASN A 87 -9.18 0.24 -2.65
C ASN A 87 -7.96 1.17 -2.61
N TYR A 88 -6.78 0.61 -2.37
CA TYR A 88 -5.52 1.32 -2.55
C TYR A 88 -4.61 0.62 -3.56
N TYR A 89 -3.68 1.39 -4.11
CA TYR A 89 -2.66 0.97 -5.06
C TYR A 89 -1.33 1.56 -4.62
N ARG A 90 -0.25 0.85 -4.92
CA ARG A 90 1.11 1.30 -4.64
C ARG A 90 1.90 1.28 -5.95
N PRO A 91 2.54 2.40 -6.34
CA PRO A 91 3.43 2.42 -7.50
C PRO A 91 4.56 1.40 -7.36
N SER A 92 5.01 0.87 -8.50
CA SER A 92 6.07 -0.14 -8.57
C SER A 92 7.42 0.37 -8.05
N GLU A 93 7.68 1.66 -8.26
CA GLU A 93 8.92 2.35 -7.91
C GLU A 93 8.68 3.85 -7.71
N ASP A 94 9.68 4.56 -7.19
CA ASP A 94 9.61 6.00 -6.94
C ASP A 94 9.97 6.79 -8.20
N SER A 95 8.98 6.92 -9.09
CA SER A 95 9.05 7.72 -10.31
C SER A 95 7.70 8.33 -10.65
N THR A 96 7.71 9.45 -11.38
CA THR A 96 6.47 10.10 -11.85
C THR A 96 5.73 9.19 -12.82
N GLU A 97 6.45 8.48 -13.68
CA GLU A 97 5.90 7.53 -14.63
C GLU A 97 5.16 6.38 -13.93
N ALA A 98 5.73 5.81 -12.86
CA ALA A 98 5.09 4.74 -12.10
C ALA A 98 3.81 5.24 -11.37
N ARG A 99 3.83 6.48 -10.87
CA ARG A 99 2.63 7.13 -10.28
C ARG A 99 1.54 7.32 -11.32
N VAL A 100 1.89 7.84 -12.51
CA VAL A 100 0.96 8.01 -13.64
C VAL A 100 0.37 6.67 -14.07
N GLU A 101 1.18 5.61 -14.24
CA GLU A 101 0.71 4.28 -14.60
C GLU A 101 -0.27 3.73 -13.56
N THR A 102 0.05 3.89 -12.27
CA THR A 102 -0.78 3.39 -11.16
C THR A 102 -2.11 4.14 -11.07
N ILE A 103 -2.11 5.46 -11.27
CA ILE A 103 -3.32 6.27 -11.36
C ILE A 103 -4.21 5.77 -12.50
N LYS A 104 -3.65 5.58 -13.70
CA LYS A 104 -4.38 5.05 -14.87
C LYS A 104 -4.96 3.67 -14.58
N GLN A 105 -4.19 2.78 -13.95
CA GLN A 105 -4.66 1.46 -13.54
C GLN A 105 -5.85 1.53 -12.57
N ALA A 106 -5.84 2.48 -11.62
CA ALA A 106 -6.96 2.67 -10.71
C ALA A 106 -8.23 3.13 -11.46
N ILE A 107 -8.08 4.07 -12.40
CA ILE A 107 -9.17 4.58 -13.24
C ILE A 107 -9.74 3.47 -14.13
N ASP A 108 -8.88 2.69 -14.80
CA ASP A 108 -9.28 1.55 -15.63
C ASP A 108 -10.04 0.48 -14.83
N LYS A 109 -9.72 0.37 -13.53
CA LYS A 109 -10.42 -0.48 -12.55
C LYS A 109 -11.65 0.20 -11.90
N GLY A 110 -12.16 1.28 -12.47
CA GLY A 110 -13.44 1.90 -12.10
C GLY A 110 -13.37 3.06 -11.11
N ALA A 111 -12.17 3.56 -10.77
CA ALA A 111 -12.04 4.71 -9.87
C ALA A 111 -12.70 5.96 -10.47
N LYS A 112 -13.59 6.56 -9.68
CA LYS A 112 -14.21 7.88 -9.96
C LYS A 112 -13.55 8.99 -9.16
N VAL A 113 -12.95 8.63 -8.02
CA VAL A 113 -12.13 9.51 -7.20
C VAL A 113 -10.77 8.85 -7.00
N VAL A 114 -9.70 9.57 -7.30
CA VAL A 114 -8.31 9.13 -7.04
C VAL A 114 -7.70 10.08 -6.00
N VAL A 115 -7.34 9.51 -4.85
CA VAL A 115 -6.72 10.22 -3.73
C VAL A 115 -5.22 9.97 -3.76
N CYS A 116 -4.45 11.04 -3.77
CA CYS A 116 -3.00 11.03 -3.92
C CYS A 116 -2.38 11.83 -2.75
N PRO A 117 -1.87 11.18 -1.71
CA PRO A 117 -1.20 11.85 -0.61
C PRO A 117 0.24 12.22 -0.98
N GLY A 118 0.54 13.51 -0.99
CA GLY A 118 1.89 14.06 -0.98
C GLY A 118 2.32 14.70 -2.30
N TYR A 119 3.22 15.68 -2.19
CA TYR A 119 3.73 16.49 -3.30
C TYR A 119 4.36 15.67 -4.46
N LEU A 120 4.79 14.43 -4.23
CA LEU A 120 5.31 13.56 -5.31
C LEU A 120 4.29 13.31 -6.44
N PHE A 121 3.00 13.58 -6.19
CA PHE A 121 1.94 13.47 -7.18
C PHE A 121 1.65 14.73 -7.98
N GLU A 122 2.31 15.87 -7.70
CA GLU A 122 2.05 17.16 -8.38
C GLU A 122 2.16 17.02 -9.91
N ASP A 123 3.33 16.60 -10.40
CA ASP A 123 3.58 16.37 -11.83
C ASP A 123 2.65 15.28 -12.40
N ALA A 124 2.50 14.16 -11.68
CA ALA A 124 1.72 13.01 -12.15
C ALA A 124 0.24 13.34 -12.35
N ILE A 125 -0.35 14.12 -11.44
CA ILE A 125 -1.74 14.59 -11.56
C ILE A 125 -1.84 15.62 -12.66
N TYR A 126 -0.88 16.55 -12.75
CA TYR A 126 -0.86 17.56 -13.81
C TYR A 126 -0.92 16.92 -15.21
N GLU A 127 -0.16 15.85 -15.42
CA GLU A 127 -0.14 15.11 -16.70
C GLU A 127 -1.47 14.42 -17.06
N VAL A 128 -2.23 13.96 -16.07
CA VAL A 128 -3.40 13.08 -16.33
C VAL A 128 -4.74 13.77 -16.12
N GLN A 129 -4.82 14.84 -15.34
CA GLN A 129 -6.09 15.43 -14.90
C GLN A 129 -7.00 15.85 -16.07
N ASP A 130 -6.44 16.42 -17.14
CA ASP A 130 -7.20 16.88 -18.30
C ASP A 130 -7.67 15.73 -19.19
N ALA A 131 -6.94 14.61 -19.21
CA ALA A 131 -7.30 13.43 -20.00
C ALA A 131 -8.48 12.65 -19.37
N TYR A 132 -8.70 12.81 -18.07
CA TYR A 132 -9.70 12.06 -17.30
C TYR A 132 -10.71 13.00 -16.63
N SER A 133 -11.37 13.86 -17.41
CA SER A 133 -12.28 14.90 -16.89
C SER A 133 -13.51 14.39 -16.11
N SER A 134 -13.84 13.10 -16.20
CA SER A 134 -14.91 12.46 -15.41
C SER A 134 -14.43 11.87 -14.08
N VAL A 135 -13.13 11.90 -13.82
CA VAL A 135 -12.50 11.43 -12.58
C VAL A 135 -12.15 12.66 -11.74
N GLN A 136 -12.40 12.58 -10.45
CA GLN A 136 -11.98 13.60 -9.49
C GLN A 136 -10.64 13.21 -8.89
N PHE A 137 -9.67 14.12 -8.96
CA PHE A 137 -8.37 13.96 -8.29
C PHE A 137 -8.37 14.75 -6.99
N LEU A 138 -7.95 14.10 -5.90
CA LEU A 138 -7.72 14.73 -4.60
C LEU A 138 -6.24 14.60 -4.25
N LEU A 139 -5.49 15.67 -4.51
CA LEU A 139 -4.11 15.81 -4.06
C LEU A 139 -4.10 16.33 -2.62
N LEU A 140 -3.47 15.59 -1.71
CA LEU A 140 -3.24 16.07 -0.34
C LEU A 140 -1.82 16.61 -0.25
N ASP A 141 -1.66 17.81 0.31
CA ASP A 141 -0.36 18.44 0.55
C ASP A 141 0.46 18.65 -0.74
N GLY A 142 -0.18 19.23 -1.76
CA GLY A 142 0.46 19.63 -3.02
C GLY A 142 -0.50 20.39 -3.95
N GLU A 143 0.06 20.95 -5.02
CA GLU A 143 -0.67 21.64 -6.09
C GLU A 143 -0.16 21.14 -7.45
N PRO A 144 -1.00 20.60 -8.35
CA PRO A 144 -0.52 20.09 -9.64
C PRO A 144 0.12 21.19 -10.48
N HIS A 145 1.33 20.94 -10.99
CA HIS A 145 2.08 21.86 -11.83
C HIS A 145 2.95 21.09 -12.83
N THR A 146 3.52 21.78 -13.82
CA THR A 146 4.60 21.21 -14.64
C THR A 146 5.89 21.06 -13.85
N ALA A 147 6.76 20.11 -14.21
CA ALA A 147 8.04 19.89 -13.50
C ALA A 147 8.95 21.14 -13.42
N ASP A 148 8.78 22.11 -14.31
CA ASP A 148 9.48 23.39 -14.34
C ASP A 148 8.74 24.55 -13.64
N TYR A 149 7.59 24.28 -13.01
CA TYR A 149 6.69 25.25 -12.38
C TYR A 149 6.25 26.39 -13.32
N ALA A 150 6.26 26.16 -14.63
CA ALA A 150 5.86 27.17 -15.60
C ALA A 150 4.33 27.40 -15.62
N THR A 151 3.56 26.39 -15.22
CA THR A 151 2.09 26.38 -15.19
C THR A 151 1.56 25.48 -14.10
#